data_AF-A0A109REM6-F1
#
_entry.id   AF-A0A109REM6-F1
#
_cell.length_a   1.000
_cell.length_b   1.000
_cell.length_c   1.000
_cell.angle_alpha   90.00
_cell.angle_beta   90.00
_cell.angle_gamma   90.00
#
_symmetry.space_group_name_H-M   'P 1'
#
loop_
_entity.id
_entity.type
_entity.pdbx_description
1 polymer ?
#
loop_
_entity_poly.entity_id
_entity_poly.type
_entity_poly.pdbx_seq_one_letter_code
_entity_poly.pdbx_strand_id
1 'polypeptide(L)'
;MVSSQDILNCARKYLGVRQWSPTHKDLIDRYNSILPRPVGYTMTYADDWCDAFVTAVADEVGASHLIGRECGVQRHIHRFNQLGIWLGRTYPKSADIISFDWDGAGFADHIGFVESVSAGQITTIEGNSANMVRRNRYRWNDWRIKGYARPHYGSNAKPSVKDYELAKEVLDAKWGNGSDRIRRLKSAGHNPITIQQAVNNLVKLRDAKEVTIAQHATHWQTGERIHPKVLGKTYKVVNEKPVKQSRSQKAYLLATPGAYLGWLLEQDVAYP
;
A
#
# COMPACT_ATOMS: atom_id res chain seq x y z
N MET A 1 -4.01 -0.49 4.31
CA MET A 1 -4.23 -0.64 2.85
C MET A 1 -2.95 -0.24 2.17
N VAL A 2 -2.47 -1.02 1.20
CA VAL A 2 -1.23 -0.72 0.47
C VAL A 2 -1.47 0.44 -0.48
N SER A 3 -0.60 1.44 -0.45
CA SER A 3 -0.68 2.57 -1.36
C SER A 3 0.10 2.37 -2.65
N SER A 4 -0.19 3.17 -3.66
CA SER A 4 0.60 3.23 -4.90
C SER A 4 2.07 3.59 -4.62
N GLN A 5 2.32 4.41 -3.58
CA GLN A 5 3.67 4.83 -3.24
C GLN A 5 4.46 3.73 -2.54
N ASP A 6 3.82 2.87 -1.77
CA ASP A 6 4.47 1.72 -1.13
C ASP A 6 5.03 0.76 -2.18
N ILE A 7 4.24 0.48 -3.23
CA ILE A 7 4.67 -0.33 -4.38
C ILE A 7 5.88 0.29 -5.05
N LEU A 8 5.82 1.57 -5.42
CA LEU A 8 6.92 2.23 -6.13
C LEU A 8 8.16 2.38 -5.25
N ASN A 9 8.00 2.64 -3.95
CA ASN A 9 9.12 2.67 -3.02
C ASN A 9 9.78 1.31 -2.88
N CYS A 10 9.00 0.22 -2.80
CA CYS A 10 9.52 -1.14 -2.80
C CYS A 10 10.25 -1.46 -4.11
N ALA A 11 9.62 -1.24 -5.27
CA ALA A 11 10.23 -1.47 -6.58
C ALA A 11 11.57 -0.72 -6.75
N ARG A 12 11.67 0.52 -6.26
CA ARG A 12 12.91 1.33 -6.32
C ARG A 12 14.07 0.72 -5.53
N LYS A 13 13.81 -0.03 -4.44
CA LYS A 13 14.86 -0.69 -3.66
C LYS A 13 15.67 -1.67 -4.50
N TYR A 14 15.05 -2.23 -5.55
CA TYR A 14 15.68 -3.23 -6.40
C TYR A 14 16.44 -2.63 -7.58
N LEU A 15 16.39 -1.32 -7.83
CA LEU A 15 17.08 -0.70 -8.98
C LEU A 15 18.57 -1.07 -8.98
N GLY A 16 19.04 -1.60 -10.11
CA GLY A 16 20.41 -2.07 -10.28
C GLY A 16 20.66 -3.53 -9.90
N VAL A 17 19.68 -4.23 -9.29
CA VAL A 17 19.79 -5.67 -9.02
C VAL A 17 19.92 -6.42 -10.34
N ARG A 18 21.02 -7.16 -10.51
CA ARG A 18 21.31 -7.97 -11.69
C ARG A 18 20.93 -9.43 -11.47
N GLN A 19 20.56 -10.13 -12.53
CA GLN A 19 20.40 -11.58 -12.50
C GLN A 19 21.66 -12.23 -11.90
N TRP A 20 21.48 -13.30 -11.12
CA TRP A 20 22.53 -14.03 -10.39
C TRP A 20 23.16 -13.32 -9.19
N SER A 21 22.89 -12.03 -8.97
CA SER A 21 23.30 -11.37 -7.73
C SER A 21 22.62 -12.01 -6.51
N PRO A 22 23.21 -11.89 -5.30
CA PRO A 22 22.57 -12.39 -4.08
C PRO A 22 21.13 -11.88 -3.92
N THR A 23 20.90 -10.58 -4.15
CA THR A 23 19.57 -9.97 -4.05
C THR A 23 18.57 -10.53 -5.08
N HIS A 24 19.03 -10.90 -6.28
CA HIS A 24 18.19 -11.59 -7.26
C HIS A 24 17.81 -12.99 -6.79
N LYS A 25 18.77 -13.77 -6.28
CA LYS A 25 18.49 -15.12 -5.75
C LYS A 25 17.50 -15.04 -4.59
N ASP A 26 17.71 -14.12 -3.65
CA ASP A 26 16.80 -13.89 -2.53
C ASP A 26 15.38 -13.51 -2.99
N LEU A 27 15.25 -12.75 -4.09
CA LEU A 27 13.94 -12.42 -4.68
C LEU A 27 13.21 -13.66 -5.17
N ILE A 28 13.90 -14.54 -5.91
CA ILE A 28 13.33 -15.80 -6.40
C ILE A 28 13.00 -16.74 -5.24
N ASP A 29 13.85 -16.81 -4.22
CA ASP A 29 13.61 -17.62 -3.02
C ASP A 29 12.37 -17.14 -2.25
N ARG A 30 12.19 -15.82 -2.09
CA ARG A 30 10.98 -15.25 -1.47
C ARG A 30 9.73 -15.52 -2.31
N TYR A 31 9.82 -15.44 -3.63
CA TYR A 31 8.72 -15.82 -4.51
C TYR A 31 8.34 -17.30 -4.31
N ASN A 32 9.33 -18.19 -4.25
CA ASN A 32 9.15 -19.63 -4.12
C ASN A 32 8.69 -20.09 -2.72
N SER A 33 8.88 -19.28 -1.67
CA SER A 33 8.54 -19.66 -0.29
C SER A 33 7.05 -19.57 0.03
N ILE A 34 6.28 -18.80 -0.75
CA ILE A 34 4.83 -18.61 -0.53
C ILE A 34 4.04 -19.63 -1.36
N LEU A 35 3.24 -20.44 -0.68
CA LEU A 35 2.38 -21.47 -1.27
C LEU A 35 0.89 -21.04 -1.28
N PRO A 36 0.08 -21.54 -2.23
CA PRO A 36 0.50 -22.31 -3.40
C PRO A 36 1.28 -21.44 -4.40
N ARG A 37 2.26 -22.04 -5.09
CA ARG A 37 2.97 -21.36 -6.17
C ARG A 37 2.02 -21.23 -7.37
N PRO A 38 2.07 -20.12 -8.12
CA PRO A 38 1.41 -20.03 -9.40
C PRO A 38 1.75 -21.24 -10.27
N VAL A 39 0.72 -21.89 -10.80
CA VAL A 39 0.78 -23.15 -11.57
C VAL A 39 1.58 -24.31 -10.93
N GLY A 40 1.85 -24.26 -9.62
CA GLY A 40 2.66 -25.25 -8.92
C GLY A 40 4.15 -25.24 -9.26
N TYR A 41 4.61 -24.27 -10.04
CA TYR A 41 5.99 -24.22 -10.55
C TYR A 41 6.96 -23.59 -9.54
N THR A 42 8.13 -24.20 -9.38
CA THR A 42 9.24 -23.65 -8.59
C THR A 42 10.22 -22.98 -9.55
N MET A 43 10.37 -21.66 -9.44
CA MET A 43 11.25 -20.91 -10.32
C MET A 43 12.72 -21.20 -10.03
N THR A 44 13.52 -21.22 -11.08
CA THR A 44 14.99 -21.25 -11.03
C THR A 44 15.57 -19.83 -11.13
N TYR A 45 16.84 -19.67 -10.77
CA TYR A 45 17.53 -18.39 -10.94
C TYR A 45 17.84 -18.04 -12.41
N ALA A 46 17.72 -19.01 -13.33
CA ALA A 46 17.95 -18.81 -14.76
C ALA A 46 16.71 -18.35 -15.50
N ASP A 47 15.52 -18.56 -14.93
CA ASP A 47 14.25 -18.23 -15.57
C ASP A 47 14.11 -16.72 -15.81
N ASP A 48 13.29 -16.37 -16.80
CA ASP A 48 12.85 -15.00 -16.97
C ASP A 48 12.02 -14.55 -15.76
N TRP A 49 12.47 -13.47 -15.11
CA TRP A 49 12.00 -13.10 -13.78
C TRP A 49 11.29 -11.74 -13.73
N CYS A 50 10.87 -11.20 -14.89
CA CYS A 50 10.17 -9.92 -14.94
C CYS A 50 8.85 -9.94 -14.15
N ASP A 51 8.09 -11.02 -14.25
CA ASP A 51 6.81 -11.17 -13.53
C ASP A 51 7.01 -11.59 -12.07
N ALA A 52 8.01 -12.45 -11.83
CA ALA A 52 8.42 -12.78 -10.46
C ALA A 52 8.84 -11.52 -9.68
N PHE A 53 9.48 -10.55 -10.34
CA PHE A 53 9.77 -9.25 -9.76
C PHE A 53 8.49 -8.49 -9.36
N VAL A 54 7.50 -8.38 -10.26
CA VAL A 54 6.21 -7.72 -9.97
C VAL A 54 5.49 -8.41 -8.80
N THR A 55 5.44 -9.74 -8.81
CA THR A 55 4.85 -10.54 -7.73
C THR A 55 5.61 -10.37 -6.41
N ALA A 56 6.95 -10.44 -6.41
CA ALA A 56 7.75 -10.30 -5.20
C ALA A 56 7.64 -8.90 -4.58
N VAL A 57 7.60 -7.85 -5.40
CA VAL A 57 7.34 -6.47 -4.93
C VAL A 57 5.97 -6.38 -4.26
N ALA A 58 4.93 -6.97 -4.85
CA ALA A 58 3.60 -6.98 -4.27
C ALA A 58 3.53 -7.81 -2.98
N ASP A 59 4.18 -8.98 -2.94
CA ASP A 59 4.28 -9.83 -1.75
C ASP A 59 4.96 -9.06 -0.59
N GLU A 60 6.08 -8.38 -0.84
CA GLU A 60 6.84 -7.64 0.18
C GLU A 60 6.02 -6.53 0.86
N VAL A 61 5.11 -5.88 0.13
CA VAL A 61 4.26 -4.82 0.68
C VAL A 61 2.86 -5.31 1.08
N GLY A 62 2.55 -6.60 0.94
CA GLY A 62 1.24 -7.17 1.25
C GLY A 62 0.13 -6.83 0.24
N ALA A 63 0.49 -6.56 -1.01
CA ALA A 63 -0.41 -6.20 -2.11
C ALA A 63 -0.81 -7.37 -3.03
N SER A 64 -0.40 -8.60 -2.75
CA SER A 64 -0.71 -9.77 -3.61
C SER A 64 -2.21 -9.97 -3.83
N HIS A 65 -3.05 -9.57 -2.87
CA HIS A 65 -4.51 -9.61 -3.03
C HIS A 65 -5.05 -8.60 -4.06
N LEU A 66 -4.28 -7.54 -4.39
CA LEU A 66 -4.68 -6.51 -5.34
C LEU A 66 -4.34 -6.86 -6.79
N ILE A 67 -3.36 -7.75 -7.00
CA ILE A 67 -2.82 -8.06 -8.33
C ILE A 67 -2.85 -9.55 -8.65
N GLY A 68 -2.89 -10.41 -7.62
CA GLY A 68 -2.62 -11.83 -7.72
C GLY A 68 -1.14 -12.15 -7.51
N ARG A 69 -0.76 -13.38 -7.85
CA ARG A 69 0.64 -13.84 -7.93
C ARG A 69 0.79 -14.61 -9.23
N GLU A 70 1.86 -14.36 -9.97
CA GLU A 70 2.27 -15.13 -11.14
C GLU A 70 3.78 -15.04 -11.43
N CYS A 71 4.28 -15.98 -12.23
CA CYS A 71 5.59 -15.91 -12.87
C CYS A 71 5.50 -15.82 -14.41
N GLY A 72 4.30 -15.89 -14.98
CA GLY A 72 4.09 -15.81 -16.43
C GLY A 72 3.19 -14.64 -16.81
N VAL A 73 3.75 -13.71 -17.62
CA VAL A 73 3.12 -12.41 -17.92
C VAL A 73 1.70 -12.54 -18.46
N GLN A 74 1.48 -13.38 -19.48
CA GLN A 74 0.14 -13.57 -20.05
C GLN A 74 -0.85 -14.15 -19.03
N ARG A 75 -0.41 -15.03 -18.14
CA ARG A 75 -1.27 -15.57 -17.08
C ARG A 75 -1.58 -14.51 -16.02
N HIS A 76 -0.64 -13.63 -15.72
CA HIS A 76 -0.89 -12.51 -14.83
C HIS A 76 -1.92 -11.54 -15.42
N ILE A 77 -1.90 -11.31 -16.74
CA ILE A 77 -2.96 -10.56 -17.42
C ILE A 77 -4.33 -11.24 -17.29
N HIS A 78 -4.42 -12.57 -17.44
CA HIS A 78 -5.67 -13.28 -17.17
C HIS A 78 -6.14 -13.07 -15.72
N ARG A 79 -5.21 -13.05 -14.76
CA ARG A 79 -5.53 -12.73 -13.36
C ARG A 79 -5.99 -11.28 -13.18
N PHE A 80 -5.38 -10.32 -13.85
CA PHE A 80 -5.83 -8.93 -13.86
C PHE A 80 -7.24 -8.77 -14.42
N ASN A 81 -7.60 -9.55 -15.45
CA ASN A 81 -8.97 -9.59 -15.97
C ASN A 81 -9.95 -10.17 -14.94
N GLN A 82 -9.60 -11.27 -14.27
CA GLN A 82 -10.41 -11.86 -13.19
C GLN A 82 -10.64 -10.89 -12.03
N LEU A 83 -9.64 -10.07 -11.72
CA LEU A 83 -9.70 -9.03 -10.69
C LEU A 83 -10.40 -7.75 -11.16
N GLY A 84 -10.74 -7.63 -12.45
CA GLY A 84 -11.36 -6.42 -13.03
C GLY A 84 -10.44 -5.20 -13.08
N ILE A 85 -9.12 -5.40 -13.03
CA ILE A 85 -8.11 -4.32 -13.01
C ILE A 85 -7.39 -4.13 -14.34
N TRP A 86 -7.55 -5.06 -15.30
CA TRP A 86 -6.98 -4.92 -16.64
C TRP A 86 -7.72 -3.84 -17.42
N LEU A 87 -6.98 -2.85 -17.92
CA LEU A 87 -7.54 -1.71 -18.65
C LEU A 87 -7.28 -1.77 -20.16
N GLY A 88 -6.42 -2.68 -20.61
CA GLY A 88 -5.88 -2.65 -21.96
C GLY A 88 -5.03 -1.39 -22.21
N ARG A 89 -4.94 -0.97 -23.48
CA ARG A 89 -4.14 0.19 -23.88
C ARG A 89 -4.92 1.48 -23.61
N THR A 90 -4.67 2.09 -22.46
CA THR A 90 -5.28 3.35 -22.02
C THR A 90 -4.23 4.28 -21.44
N TYR A 91 -4.58 5.55 -21.18
CA TYR A 91 -3.66 6.49 -20.57
C TYR A 91 -3.31 6.04 -19.13
N PRO A 92 -2.03 5.76 -18.84
CA PRO A 92 -1.63 5.15 -17.58
C PRO A 92 -1.55 6.17 -16.45
N LYS A 93 -1.46 5.64 -15.23
CA LYS A 93 -1.15 6.37 -14.01
C LYS A 93 0.09 5.79 -13.35
N SER A 94 0.69 6.59 -12.48
CA SER A 94 1.73 6.11 -11.57
C SER A 94 1.24 4.90 -10.78
N ALA A 95 2.10 3.90 -10.66
CA ALA A 95 1.88 2.57 -10.10
C ALA A 95 0.93 1.64 -10.88
N ASP A 96 0.47 2.01 -12.08
CA ASP A 96 -0.13 1.00 -12.96
C ASP A 96 0.93 -0.08 -13.30
N ILE A 97 0.48 -1.31 -13.48
CA ILE A 97 1.31 -2.39 -14.01
C ILE A 97 1.25 -2.28 -15.54
N ILE A 98 2.39 -2.28 -16.20
CA ILE A 98 2.52 -2.24 -17.66
C ILE A 98 2.90 -3.63 -18.17
N SER A 99 2.28 -4.05 -19.28
CA SER A 99 2.67 -5.27 -20.00
C SER A 99 3.03 -4.97 -21.45
N PHE A 100 3.95 -5.74 -22.01
CA PHE A 100 4.45 -5.59 -23.38
C PHE A 100 4.14 -6.82 -24.23
N ASP A 101 4.06 -6.59 -25.53
CA ASP A 101 3.85 -7.54 -26.63
C ASP A 101 4.78 -7.05 -27.74
N TRP A 102 6.05 -7.45 -27.66
CA TRP A 102 7.17 -6.87 -28.41
C TRP A 102 7.12 -7.22 -29.90
N ASP A 103 6.54 -8.37 -30.23
CA ASP A 103 6.39 -8.86 -31.60
C ASP A 103 5.00 -8.53 -32.21
N GLY A 104 4.03 -8.11 -31.37
CA GLY A 104 2.67 -7.82 -31.81
C GLY A 104 1.86 -9.08 -32.14
N ALA A 105 2.34 -10.27 -31.75
CA ALA A 105 1.67 -11.54 -32.02
C ALA A 105 0.49 -11.81 -31.08
N GLY A 106 0.26 -10.94 -30.09
CA GLY A 106 -0.89 -11.03 -29.21
C GLY A 106 -0.61 -11.78 -27.91
N PHE A 107 0.61 -12.27 -27.68
CA PHE A 107 1.03 -12.86 -26.40
C PHE A 107 1.93 -11.87 -25.64
N ALA A 108 1.82 -11.81 -24.32
CA ALA A 108 2.59 -10.85 -23.53
C ALA A 108 3.99 -11.37 -23.18
N ASP A 109 5.02 -10.56 -23.45
CA ASP A 109 6.43 -10.93 -23.25
C ASP A 109 7.03 -10.39 -21.95
N HIS A 110 6.62 -9.20 -21.53
CA HIS A 110 7.29 -8.48 -20.46
C HIS A 110 6.31 -7.68 -19.59
N ILE A 111 6.72 -7.37 -18.36
CA ILE A 111 5.90 -6.68 -17.37
C ILE A 111 6.75 -5.82 -16.43
N GLY A 112 6.16 -4.75 -15.92
CA GLY A 112 6.78 -3.90 -14.91
C GLY A 112 5.80 -2.92 -14.27
N PHE A 113 6.32 -1.95 -13.53
CA PHE A 113 5.53 -0.88 -12.93
C PHE A 113 5.75 0.45 -13.66
N VAL A 114 4.68 1.21 -13.89
CA VAL A 114 4.76 2.61 -14.31
C VAL A 114 5.16 3.44 -13.09
N GLU A 115 6.38 3.97 -13.08
CA GLU A 115 6.86 4.83 -11.99
C GLU A 115 6.33 6.26 -12.09
N SER A 116 6.26 6.81 -13.31
CA SER A 116 5.76 8.17 -13.54
C SER A 116 5.23 8.34 -14.96
N VAL A 117 4.34 9.33 -15.12
CA VAL A 117 3.76 9.73 -16.40
C VAL A 117 3.88 11.25 -16.50
N SER A 118 4.53 11.75 -17.55
CA SER A 118 4.70 13.18 -17.80
C SER A 118 4.69 13.46 -19.31
N ALA A 119 3.85 14.40 -19.75
CA ALA A 119 3.74 14.81 -21.16
C ALA A 119 3.62 13.63 -22.17
N GLY A 120 2.87 12.59 -21.80
CA GLY A 120 2.69 11.39 -22.63
C GLY A 120 3.92 10.48 -22.72
N GLN A 121 4.98 10.76 -21.95
CA GLN A 121 6.08 9.85 -21.72
C GLN A 121 5.89 9.15 -20.37
N ILE A 122 6.18 7.85 -20.34
CA ILE A 122 6.19 7.06 -19.11
C ILE A 122 7.62 6.69 -18.74
N THR A 123 7.89 6.65 -17.45
CA THR A 123 9.07 5.97 -16.89
C THR A 123 8.59 4.73 -16.15
N THR A 124 9.23 3.59 -16.39
CA THR A 124 8.88 2.31 -15.77
C THR A 124 9.98 1.84 -14.82
N ILE A 125 9.68 0.87 -13.96
CA ILE A 125 10.65 0.04 -13.24
C ILE A 125 10.35 -1.41 -13.62
N GLU A 126 11.31 -2.07 -14.25
CA GLU A 126 11.15 -3.40 -14.85
C GLU A 126 12.27 -4.32 -14.36
N GLY A 127 11.90 -5.49 -13.85
CA GLY A 127 12.83 -6.58 -13.56
C GLY A 127 13.18 -7.36 -14.81
N ASN A 128 14.34 -8.01 -14.82
CA ASN A 128 14.88 -8.71 -15.98
C ASN A 128 14.99 -7.88 -17.28
N SER A 129 15.03 -6.56 -17.18
CA SER A 129 15.23 -5.71 -18.34
C SER A 129 16.73 -5.52 -18.57
N ALA A 130 17.27 -6.13 -19.63
CA ALA A 130 18.71 -6.29 -19.82
C ALA A 130 19.39 -6.98 -18.62
N ASN A 131 18.79 -8.08 -18.15
CA ASN A 131 19.25 -8.90 -17.01
C ASN A 131 19.39 -8.11 -15.69
N MET A 132 18.62 -7.04 -15.49
CA MET A 132 18.59 -6.27 -14.25
C MET A 132 17.23 -5.61 -13.97
N VAL A 133 17.03 -5.13 -12.76
CA VAL A 133 15.98 -4.13 -12.48
C VAL A 133 16.46 -2.76 -12.91
N ARG A 134 15.78 -2.13 -13.86
CA ARG A 134 16.14 -0.77 -14.33
C ARG A 134 14.93 0.05 -14.69
N ARG A 135 15.19 1.35 -14.88
CA ARG A 135 14.21 2.26 -15.45
C ARG A 135 14.29 2.25 -16.97
N ASN A 136 13.12 2.23 -17.61
CA ASN A 136 12.98 2.47 -19.03
C ASN A 136 12.03 3.63 -19.30
N ARG A 137 12.06 4.17 -20.52
CA ARG A 137 11.20 5.27 -20.94
C ARG A 137 10.55 4.95 -22.28
N TYR A 138 9.24 5.18 -22.36
CA TYR A 138 8.44 4.93 -23.55
C TYR A 138 7.43 6.05 -23.76
N ARG A 139 6.88 6.15 -24.97
CA ARG A 139 5.58 6.82 -25.14
C ARG A 139 4.51 5.94 -24.49
N TRP A 140 3.53 6.54 -23.84
CA TRP A 140 2.46 5.79 -23.15
C TRP A 140 1.65 4.88 -24.10
N ASN A 141 1.64 5.20 -25.40
CA ASN A 141 0.95 4.45 -26.44
C ASN A 141 1.91 3.78 -27.43
N ASP A 142 3.16 3.50 -27.01
CA ASP A 142 4.10 2.73 -27.82
C ASP A 142 3.45 1.41 -28.26
N TRP A 143 3.60 1.06 -29.54
CA TRP A 143 2.87 -0.07 -30.14
C TRP A 143 3.21 -1.41 -29.49
N ARG A 144 4.41 -1.53 -28.91
CA ARG A 144 4.90 -2.70 -28.16
C ARG A 144 4.24 -2.86 -26.79
N ILE A 145 3.49 -1.86 -26.32
CA ILE A 145 2.79 -1.92 -25.04
C ILE A 145 1.48 -2.65 -25.25
N LYS A 146 1.32 -3.81 -24.62
CA LYS A 146 0.07 -4.57 -24.67
C LYS A 146 -1.06 -3.84 -23.96
N GLY A 147 -0.75 -3.27 -22.79
CA GLY A 147 -1.72 -2.53 -22.00
C GLY A 147 -1.28 -2.34 -20.57
N TYR A 148 -2.24 -1.90 -19.76
CA TYR A 148 -2.04 -1.55 -18.37
C TYR A 148 -3.05 -2.26 -17.47
N ALA A 149 -2.63 -2.59 -16.25
CA ALA A 149 -3.52 -2.94 -15.16
C ALA A 149 -3.43 -1.88 -14.05
N ARG A 150 -4.56 -1.57 -13.41
CA ARG A 150 -4.63 -0.60 -12.31
C ARG A 150 -5.15 -1.26 -11.04
N PRO A 151 -4.24 -1.72 -10.16
CA PRO A 151 -4.65 -2.26 -8.88
C PRO A 151 -5.40 -1.24 -8.04
N HIS A 152 -6.36 -1.71 -7.25
CA HIS A 152 -7.13 -0.87 -6.33
C HIS A 152 -6.31 -0.53 -5.07
N TYR A 153 -5.27 0.27 -5.24
CA TYR A 153 -4.46 0.75 -4.12
C TYR A 153 -5.30 1.54 -3.11
N GLY A 154 -4.96 1.39 -1.84
CA GLY A 154 -5.41 2.33 -0.80
C GLY A 154 -4.87 3.72 -1.11
N SER A 155 -5.72 4.75 -0.97
CA SER A 155 -5.24 6.12 -1.13
C SER A 155 -4.28 6.49 -0.02
N ASN A 156 -3.15 7.11 -0.38
CA ASN A 156 -2.32 7.90 0.57
C ASN A 156 -2.95 9.25 0.91
N ALA A 157 -4.09 9.58 0.30
CA ALA A 157 -4.89 10.72 0.71
C ALA A 157 -5.33 10.50 2.16
N LYS A 158 -4.75 11.27 3.07
CA LYS A 158 -5.21 11.29 4.46
C LYS A 158 -6.62 11.90 4.48
N PRO A 159 -7.55 11.37 5.29
CA PRO A 159 -8.85 12.00 5.44
C PRO A 159 -8.69 13.44 5.94
N SER A 160 -9.36 14.37 5.28
CA SER A 160 -9.50 15.75 5.72
C SER A 160 -10.46 15.84 6.92
N VAL A 161 -10.52 17.00 7.58
CA VAL A 161 -11.50 17.26 8.65
C VAL A 161 -12.93 17.04 8.15
N LYS A 162 -13.25 17.48 6.93
CA LYS A 162 -14.56 17.28 6.30
C LYS A 162 -14.87 15.81 6.04
N ASP A 163 -13.87 15.00 5.70
CA ASP A 163 -14.07 13.55 5.53
C ASP A 163 -14.46 12.88 6.87
N TYR A 164 -13.93 13.36 8.00
CA TYR A 164 -14.33 12.88 9.33
C TYR A 164 -15.74 13.30 9.74
N GLU A 165 -16.19 14.49 9.33
CA GLU A 165 -17.59 14.93 9.52
C GLU A 165 -18.55 14.01 8.76
N LEU A 166 -18.28 13.78 7.46
CA LEU A 166 -19.08 12.85 6.67
C LEU A 166 -18.97 11.41 7.16
N ALA A 167 -17.82 10.97 7.67
CA ALA A 167 -17.67 9.63 8.22
C ALA A 167 -18.60 9.38 9.42
N LYS A 168 -18.89 10.40 10.25
CA LYS A 168 -19.89 10.29 11.31
C LYS A 168 -21.29 10.07 10.73
N GLU A 169 -21.66 10.82 9.70
CA GLU A 169 -22.94 10.64 9.01
C GLU A 169 -23.06 9.25 8.35
N VAL A 170 -21.96 8.72 7.83
CA VAL A 170 -21.90 7.35 7.30
C VAL A 170 -22.15 6.32 8.39
N LEU A 171 -21.57 6.52 9.58
CA LEU A 171 -21.82 5.65 10.75
C LEU A 171 -23.26 5.77 11.27
N ASP A 172 -23.88 6.94 11.11
CA ASP A 172 -25.31 7.17 11.36
C ASP A 172 -26.22 6.64 10.24
N ALA A 173 -25.67 5.86 9.30
CA ALA A 173 -26.35 5.24 8.16
C ALA A 173 -27.02 6.20 7.15
N LYS A 174 -26.68 7.50 7.15
CA LYS A 174 -27.28 8.52 6.25
C LYS A 174 -26.89 8.35 4.78
N TRP A 175 -25.79 7.65 4.52
CA TRP A 175 -25.21 7.48 3.18
C TRP A 175 -25.42 6.08 2.58
N GLY A 176 -26.29 5.24 3.16
CA GLY A 176 -26.50 3.87 2.68
C GLY A 176 -25.29 2.94 2.92
N ASN A 177 -25.27 1.79 2.24
CA ASN A 177 -24.24 0.76 2.41
C ASN A 177 -23.59 0.36 1.08
N GLY A 178 -22.41 -0.28 1.16
CA GLY A 178 -21.72 -0.87 0.01
C GLY A 178 -21.65 0.03 -1.23
N SER A 179 -22.18 -0.47 -2.36
CA SER A 179 -22.19 0.22 -3.65
C SER A 179 -23.08 1.47 -3.68
N ASP A 180 -24.19 1.48 -2.93
CA ASP A 180 -25.10 2.62 -2.82
C ASP A 180 -24.38 3.83 -2.20
N ARG A 181 -23.64 3.59 -1.12
CA ARG A 181 -22.80 4.62 -0.46
C ARG A 181 -21.78 5.21 -1.40
N ILE A 182 -21.04 4.36 -2.10
CA ILE A 182 -20.01 4.80 -3.05
C ILE A 182 -20.65 5.69 -4.13
N ARG A 183 -21.82 5.31 -4.66
CA ARG A 183 -22.54 6.09 -5.67
C ARG A 183 -22.98 7.45 -5.13
N ARG A 184 -23.60 7.50 -3.94
CA ARG A 184 -24.07 8.75 -3.32
C ARG A 184 -22.93 9.71 -3.01
N LEU A 185 -21.86 9.22 -2.38
CA LEU A 185 -20.68 10.01 -2.06
C LEU A 185 -20.03 10.61 -3.31
N LYS A 186 -19.86 9.81 -4.37
CA LYS A 186 -19.34 10.31 -5.66
C LYS A 186 -20.26 11.35 -6.29
N SER A 187 -21.57 11.13 -6.27
CA SER A 187 -22.56 12.06 -6.85
C SER A 187 -22.57 13.40 -6.11
N ALA A 188 -22.29 13.39 -4.81
CA ALA A 188 -22.13 14.57 -3.99
C ALA A 188 -20.72 15.20 -4.08
N GLY A 189 -19.82 14.68 -4.92
CA GLY A 189 -18.48 15.21 -5.14
C GLY A 189 -17.46 14.83 -4.06
N HIS A 190 -17.78 13.87 -3.20
CA HIS A 190 -16.87 13.39 -2.16
C HIS A 190 -16.02 12.21 -2.62
N ASN A 191 -14.88 11.99 -1.96
CA ASN A 191 -14.02 10.83 -2.20
C ASN A 191 -14.41 9.68 -1.25
N PRO A 192 -15.00 8.58 -1.76
CA PRO A 192 -15.44 7.48 -0.90
C PRO A 192 -14.30 6.79 -0.16
N ILE A 193 -13.07 6.83 -0.70
CA ILE A 193 -11.92 6.14 -0.12
C ILE A 193 -11.46 6.86 1.15
N THR A 194 -11.28 8.19 1.12
CA THR A 194 -10.88 8.98 2.29
C THR A 194 -11.95 8.95 3.37
N ILE A 195 -13.23 8.98 2.98
CA ILE A 195 -14.36 8.85 3.92
C ILE A 195 -14.38 7.46 4.54
N GLN A 196 -14.20 6.39 3.77
CA GLN A 196 -14.16 5.04 4.33
C GLN A 196 -12.95 4.84 5.26
N GLN A 197 -11.81 5.46 4.96
CA GLN A 197 -10.66 5.50 5.88
C GLN A 197 -11.00 6.25 7.18
N ALA A 198 -11.67 7.40 7.12
CA ALA A 198 -12.14 8.11 8.30
C ALA A 198 -13.14 7.28 9.13
N VAL A 199 -14.08 6.59 8.47
CA VAL A 199 -15.02 5.64 9.12
C VAL A 199 -14.24 4.56 9.86
N ASN A 200 -13.29 3.90 9.19
CA ASN A 200 -12.49 2.85 9.82
C ASN A 200 -11.69 3.39 11.03
N ASN A 201 -11.15 4.60 10.92
CA ASN A 201 -10.44 5.25 12.03
C ASN A 201 -11.38 5.54 13.22
N LEU A 202 -12.61 6.00 12.97
CA LEU A 202 -13.60 6.25 14.02
C LEU A 202 -14.07 4.95 14.68
N VAL A 203 -14.31 3.89 13.92
CA VAL A 203 -14.67 2.57 14.47
C VAL A 203 -13.53 2.02 15.33
N LYS A 204 -12.28 2.09 14.84
CA LYS A 204 -11.11 1.67 15.62
C LYS A 204 -10.97 2.45 16.93
N LEU A 205 -11.25 3.76 16.92
CA LEU A 205 -11.25 4.58 18.12
C LEU A 205 -12.40 4.24 19.08
N ARG A 206 -13.60 3.94 18.56
CA ARG A 206 -14.75 3.54 19.39
C ARG A 206 -14.41 2.32 20.25
N ASP A 207 -13.79 1.32 19.64
CA ASP A 207 -13.50 0.03 20.25
C ASP A 207 -12.12 -0.01 20.96
N ALA A 208 -11.35 1.08 20.89
CA ALA A 208 -10.03 1.17 21.50
C ALA A 208 -10.10 1.35 23.03
N LYS A 209 -9.13 0.72 23.70
CA LYS A 209 -8.84 0.93 25.13
C LYS A 209 -8.54 2.39 25.42
N GLU A 210 -8.84 2.81 26.63
CA GLU A 210 -8.61 4.17 27.11
C GLU A 210 -7.52 4.18 28.17
N VAL A 211 -6.69 5.22 28.15
CA VAL A 211 -5.72 5.51 29.21
C VAL A 211 -5.74 6.99 29.55
N THR A 212 -5.53 7.30 30.82
CA THR A 212 -5.41 8.68 31.30
C THR A 212 -3.94 9.07 31.39
N ILE A 213 -3.58 10.23 30.87
CA ILE A 213 -2.21 10.75 30.98
C ILE A 213 -2.00 11.23 32.42
N ALA A 214 -1.00 10.69 33.12
CA ALA A 214 -0.71 11.07 34.49
C ALA A 214 -0.30 12.55 34.59
N GLN A 215 -0.65 13.21 35.70
CA GLN A 215 -0.32 14.62 35.93
C GLN A 215 1.19 14.90 35.99
N HIS A 216 1.98 13.88 36.35
CA HIS A 216 3.44 13.99 36.42
C HIS A 216 4.14 13.72 35.07
N ALA A 217 3.40 13.33 34.03
CA ALA A 217 4.00 13.01 32.73
C ALA A 217 4.59 14.27 32.10
N THR A 218 5.86 14.21 31.68
CA THR A 218 6.58 15.40 31.18
C THR A 218 6.95 15.30 29.70
N HIS A 219 7.27 14.11 29.21
CA HIS A 219 7.74 13.89 27.84
C HIS A 219 7.08 12.67 27.23
N TRP A 220 6.84 12.72 25.93
CA TRP A 220 6.50 11.55 25.15
C TRP A 220 7.70 10.60 25.07
N GLN A 221 7.45 9.34 24.72
CA GLN A 221 8.49 8.35 24.49
C GLN A 221 9.57 8.83 23.49
N THR A 222 9.16 9.63 22.50
CA THR A 222 10.00 10.23 21.46
C THR A 222 10.80 11.46 21.93
N GLY A 223 10.60 11.91 23.17
CA GLY A 223 11.37 12.96 23.84
C GLY A 223 10.77 14.36 23.74
N GLU A 224 9.71 14.58 22.98
CA GLU A 224 9.03 15.88 22.94
C GLU A 224 8.24 16.11 24.23
N ARG A 225 8.17 17.38 24.67
CA ARG A 225 7.42 17.75 25.88
C ARG A 225 5.92 17.51 25.68
N ILE A 226 5.29 16.96 26.71
CA ILE A 226 3.83 16.82 26.77
C ILE A 226 3.23 18.19 27.07
N HIS A 227 2.23 18.59 26.29
CA HIS A 227 1.55 19.86 26.49
C HIS A 227 0.61 19.77 27.72
N PRO A 228 0.65 20.72 28.69
CA PRO A 228 -0.13 20.64 29.93
C PRO A 228 -1.64 20.41 29.75
N LYS A 229 -2.23 20.96 28.68
CA LYS A 229 -3.67 20.76 28.33
C LYS A 229 -4.09 19.30 28.15
N VAL A 230 -3.16 18.36 27.95
CA VAL A 230 -3.48 16.93 27.78
C VAL A 230 -3.31 16.12 29.07
N LEU A 231 -2.68 16.69 30.10
CA LEU A 231 -2.46 16.01 31.38
C LEU A 231 -3.79 15.80 32.11
N GLY A 232 -3.95 14.64 32.77
CA GLY A 232 -5.16 14.27 33.49
C GLY A 232 -6.36 13.93 32.60
N LYS A 233 -6.20 13.91 31.27
CA LYS A 233 -7.27 13.56 30.33
C LYS A 233 -7.11 12.14 29.81
N THR A 234 -8.25 11.55 29.48
CA THR A 234 -8.36 10.20 28.94
C THR A 234 -8.35 10.22 27.41
N TYR A 235 -7.57 9.33 26.81
CA TYR A 235 -7.43 9.20 25.36
C TYR A 235 -7.47 7.74 24.92
N LYS A 236 -7.83 7.54 23.65
CA LYS A 236 -7.85 6.22 23.02
C LYS A 236 -6.45 5.75 22.66
N VAL A 237 -6.16 4.48 22.96
CA VAL A 237 -4.95 3.77 22.57
C VAL A 237 -5.16 3.14 21.19
N VAL A 238 -4.50 3.70 20.17
CA VAL A 238 -4.63 3.22 18.78
C VAL A 238 -3.53 2.26 18.36
N ASN A 239 -2.45 2.17 19.14
CA ASN A 239 -1.40 1.18 18.99
C ASN A 239 -0.65 1.00 20.32
N GLU A 240 0.00 -0.14 20.48
CA GLU A 240 0.92 -0.42 21.60
C GLU A 240 2.20 -1.06 21.05
N LYS A 241 3.34 -0.79 21.70
CA LYS A 241 4.62 -1.42 21.34
C LYS A 241 5.45 -1.72 22.57
N PRO A 242 6.26 -2.79 22.55
CA PRO A 242 7.26 -3.01 23.59
C PRO A 242 8.34 -1.93 23.52
N VAL A 243 8.83 -1.49 24.67
CA VAL A 243 9.96 -0.56 24.81
C VAL A 243 10.83 -0.98 25.97
N LYS A 244 12.11 -0.57 25.95
CA LYS A 244 13.01 -0.68 27.10
C LYS A 244 13.52 0.71 27.45
N GLN A 245 12.62 1.54 27.97
CA GLN A 245 12.87 2.95 28.22
C GLN A 245 12.36 3.34 29.61
N SER A 246 13.25 3.94 30.42
CA SER A 246 12.98 4.30 31.81
C SER A 246 12.49 3.08 32.62
N ARG A 247 11.30 3.16 33.23
CA ARG A 247 10.67 2.07 33.99
C ARG A 247 9.57 1.35 33.19
N SER A 248 9.43 1.65 31.91
CA SER A 248 8.33 1.16 31.08
C SER A 248 8.77 -0.02 30.21
N GLN A 249 7.90 -1.04 30.12
CA GLN A 249 8.05 -2.14 29.18
C GLN A 249 7.19 -1.95 27.93
N LYS A 250 6.22 -1.04 27.99
CA LYS A 250 5.32 -0.70 26.89
C LYS A 250 5.21 0.81 26.67
N ALA A 251 4.86 1.17 25.44
CA ALA A 251 4.40 2.51 25.08
C ALA A 251 3.08 2.41 24.32
N TYR A 252 2.20 3.38 24.56
CA TYR A 252 0.86 3.47 24.01
C TYR A 252 0.76 4.68 23.08
N LEU A 253 0.39 4.47 21.82
CA LEU A 253 0.13 5.57 20.90
C LEU A 253 -1.26 6.13 21.17
N LEU A 254 -1.32 7.38 21.61
CA LEU A 254 -2.57 8.07 21.90
C LEU A 254 -3.03 8.90 20.71
N ALA A 255 -4.35 8.93 20.48
CA ALA A 255 -4.94 9.71 19.41
C ALA A 255 -6.30 10.29 19.80
N THR A 256 -6.65 11.36 19.10
CA THR A 256 -8.01 11.90 18.98
C THR A 256 -8.56 11.61 17.58
N PRO A 257 -9.87 11.77 17.33
CA PRO A 257 -10.40 11.70 15.98
C PRO A 257 -9.68 12.70 15.05
N GLY A 258 -8.82 12.18 14.17
CA GLY A 258 -8.10 12.96 13.17
C GLY A 258 -6.67 13.41 13.54
N ALA A 259 -6.18 13.13 14.76
CA ALA A 259 -4.81 13.51 15.13
C ALA A 259 -4.15 12.54 16.13
N TYR A 260 -2.87 12.24 15.91
CA TYR A 260 -2.03 11.55 16.89
C TYR A 260 -1.51 12.56 17.91
N LEU A 261 -1.49 12.17 19.18
CA LEU A 261 -0.93 12.98 20.26
C LEU A 261 0.55 12.65 20.48
N GLY A 262 0.84 11.36 20.66
CA GLY A 262 2.19 10.90 20.98
C GLY A 262 2.20 9.50 21.57
N TRP A 263 3.40 8.95 21.72
CA TRP A 263 3.64 7.68 22.40
C TRP A 263 3.80 7.95 23.89
N LEU A 264 2.82 7.56 24.70
CA LEU A 264 2.88 7.63 26.16
C LEU A 264 3.59 6.40 26.71
N LEU A 265 4.56 6.58 27.59
CA LEU A 265 5.21 5.47 28.29
C LEU A 265 4.27 4.89 29.35
N GLU A 266 4.34 3.59 29.59
CA GLU A 266 3.50 2.88 30.56
C GLU A 266 3.55 3.45 31.97
N GLN A 267 4.71 3.92 32.42
CA GLN A 267 4.88 4.57 33.72
C GLN A 267 4.10 5.90 33.85
N ASP A 268 3.77 6.53 32.73
CA ASP A 268 3.10 7.83 32.64
C ASP A 268 1.57 7.67 32.42
N VAL A 269 1.07 6.43 32.47
CA VAL A 269 -0.36 6.11 32.53
C VAL A 269 -0.84 6.25 33.96
N ALA A 270 -1.91 7.02 34.18
CA ALA A 270 -2.61 7.07 35.45
C ALA A 270 -3.48 5.81 35.59
N TYR A 271 -3.20 5.02 36.62
CA TYR A 271 -4.09 3.95 37.06
C TYR A 271 -5.10 4.51 38.07
N PRO A 272 -6.35 4.02 38.08
CA PRO A 272 -7.32 4.35 39.11
C PRO A 272 -6.85 3.91 40.50
#